data_AF-A0AAP3BFP6-F1
#
_entry.id   AF-A0AAP3BFP6-F1
#
_cell.length_a   1.000
_cell.length_b   1.000
_cell.length_c   1.000
_cell.angle_alpha   90.00
_cell.angle_beta   90.00
_cell.angle_gamma   90.00
#
_symmetry.space_group_name_H-M   'P 1'
#
loop_
_entity.id
_entity.type
_entity.pdbx_description
1 polymer ?
#
loop_
_entity_poly.entity_id
_entity_poly.type
_entity_poly.pdbx_seq_one_letter_code
_entity_poly.pdbx_strand_id
1 'polypeptide(L)'
;MERYDYDFHCTKLFEEGVRAHRYGDVPIIHQSNAVDCFILDIPAKVEEMFRKNFKLRLDETILLARDTSIWNNRTEGLVITNRRIVYIPKCIGCNKNIYVINYAGCQQINTNTDSVLFWKNNESYLAIPKSFFFKTRWKTYDFDRSIEQVTILLKKMGKAHLLHNNAAHLAYITNKYAEV
;
A
#
# COMPACT_ATOMS: atom_id res chain seq x y z
N MET A 1 6.40 -24.37 -6.66
CA MET A 1 7.21 -23.66 -5.63
C MET A 1 7.46 -22.28 -6.21
N GLU A 2 6.79 -21.21 -5.76
CA GLU A 2 6.93 -19.87 -6.38
C GLU A 2 6.20 -18.70 -5.64
N ARG A 3 5.21 -18.97 -4.78
CA ARG A 3 4.41 -17.90 -4.12
C ARG A 3 5.17 -17.10 -3.05
N TYR A 4 6.23 -17.67 -2.48
CA TYR A 4 6.98 -17.07 -1.37
C TYR A 4 7.94 -15.94 -1.80
N ASP A 5 8.34 -15.91 -3.07
CA ASP A 5 9.45 -15.04 -3.49
C ASP A 5 8.99 -13.58 -3.75
N TYR A 6 7.79 -13.39 -4.30
CA TYR A 6 7.31 -12.02 -4.61
C TYR A 6 6.79 -11.26 -3.39
N ASP A 7 6.15 -11.95 -2.43
CA ASP A 7 5.69 -11.36 -1.17
C ASP A 7 6.87 -10.83 -0.35
N PHE A 8 7.97 -11.59 -0.37
CA PHE A 8 9.24 -11.21 0.20
C PHE A 8 9.87 -10.04 -0.58
N HIS A 9 9.92 -10.12 -1.91
CA HIS A 9 10.49 -9.06 -2.75
C HIS A 9 9.76 -7.71 -2.59
N CYS A 10 8.42 -7.70 -2.57
CA CYS A 10 7.64 -6.49 -2.36
C CYS A 10 7.86 -5.89 -0.96
N THR A 11 7.94 -6.75 0.05
CA THR A 11 8.29 -6.34 1.42
C THR A 11 9.67 -5.69 1.45
N LYS A 12 10.68 -6.32 0.83
CA LYS A 12 12.05 -5.80 0.77
C LYS A 12 12.15 -4.49 0.01
N LEU A 13 11.52 -4.39 -1.16
CA LEU A 13 11.46 -3.14 -1.93
C LEU A 13 10.91 -1.98 -1.11
N PHE A 14 9.86 -2.23 -0.30
CA PHE A 14 9.28 -1.21 0.55
C PHE A 14 10.19 -0.88 1.74
N GLU A 15 10.71 -1.89 2.44
CA GLU A 15 11.65 -1.71 3.57
C GLU A 15 12.90 -0.90 3.17
N GLU A 16 13.56 -1.30 2.08
CA GLU A 16 14.73 -0.62 1.54
C GLU A 16 14.37 0.78 1.05
N GLY A 17 13.22 0.91 0.40
CA GLY A 17 12.66 2.19 -0.03
C GLY A 17 12.50 3.19 1.11
N VAL A 18 11.88 2.77 2.21
CA VAL A 18 11.73 3.58 3.43
C VAL A 18 13.09 3.92 4.04
N ARG A 19 14.05 2.98 4.03
CA ARG A 19 15.38 3.16 4.65
C ARG A 19 16.35 4.03 3.84
N ALA A 20 16.30 3.96 2.50
CA ALA A 20 17.26 4.58 1.60
C ALA A 20 17.00 6.07 1.33
N HIS A 21 15.74 6.49 1.36
CA HIS A 21 15.39 7.89 1.17
C HIS A 21 15.56 8.60 2.51
N ARG A 22 16.76 9.10 2.82
CA ARG A 22 17.04 9.91 4.02
C ARG A 22 17.43 11.35 3.66
N TYR A 23 17.12 12.30 4.53
CA TYR A 23 17.74 13.63 4.54
C TYR A 23 18.53 13.76 5.85
N GLY A 24 19.86 13.65 5.77
CA GLY A 24 20.68 13.42 6.95
C GLY A 24 20.32 12.08 7.61
N ASP A 25 20.05 12.09 8.92
CA ASP A 25 19.64 10.90 9.68
C ASP A 25 18.13 10.61 9.64
N VAL A 26 17.33 11.46 9.00
CA VAL A 26 15.86 11.34 9.02
C VAL A 26 15.35 10.62 7.76
N PRO A 27 14.62 9.50 7.89
CA PRO A 27 13.92 8.88 6.76
C PRO A 27 12.90 9.85 6.15
N ILE A 28 12.87 9.99 4.83
CA ILE A 28 11.94 10.86 4.08
C ILE A 28 10.49 10.41 4.29
N ILE A 29 10.24 9.16 4.70
CA ILE A 29 8.93 8.71 5.18
C ILE A 29 8.89 8.70 6.72
N HIS A 30 9.15 9.83 7.37
CA HIS A 30 9.02 10.03 8.82
C HIS A 30 7.60 10.51 9.20
N GLN A 31 6.59 9.82 8.69
CA GLN A 31 5.18 10.16 8.96
C GLN A 31 4.55 9.23 10.00
N SER A 32 5.28 8.19 10.43
CA SER A 32 4.85 7.39 11.56
C SER A 32 4.84 8.23 12.83
N ASN A 33 3.80 8.05 13.64
CA ASN A 33 3.62 8.82 14.87
C ASN A 33 3.16 7.94 16.04
N ALA A 34 3.23 6.61 15.90
CA ALA A 34 2.80 5.61 16.88
C ALA A 34 1.33 5.70 17.34
N VAL A 35 0.52 6.60 16.76
CA VAL A 35 -0.85 6.87 17.18
C VAL A 35 -1.82 6.48 16.07
N ASP A 36 -1.65 7.05 14.90
CA ASP A 36 -2.61 6.93 13.80
C ASP A 36 -1.93 6.60 12.46
N CYS A 37 -0.60 6.70 12.37
CA CYS A 37 0.20 6.31 11.21
C CYS A 37 1.36 5.43 11.63
N PHE A 38 1.45 4.25 11.03
CA PHE A 38 2.48 3.25 11.29
C PHE A 38 3.12 2.81 9.97
N ILE A 39 4.44 2.66 9.98
CA ILE A 39 5.24 2.29 8.80
C ILE A 39 6.23 1.24 9.25
N LEU A 40 6.16 0.04 8.66
CA LEU A 40 6.92 -1.17 8.99
C LEU A 40 6.71 -1.69 10.43
N ASP A 41 6.97 -0.88 11.43
CA ASP A 41 6.88 -1.26 12.84
C ASP A 41 5.48 -0.96 13.39
N ILE A 42 4.64 -2.00 13.42
CA ILE A 42 3.25 -1.93 13.90
C ILE A 42 3.12 -2.77 15.16
N PRO A 43 2.69 -2.20 16.31
CA PRO A 43 2.48 -2.99 17.52
C PRO A 43 1.45 -4.11 17.29
N ALA A 44 1.70 -5.31 17.80
CA ALA A 44 0.88 -6.51 17.52
C ALA A 44 -0.64 -6.29 17.74
N LYS A 45 -1.01 -5.62 18.85
CA LYS A 45 -2.41 -5.29 19.13
C LYS A 45 -3.02 -4.32 18.12
N VAL A 46 -2.24 -3.35 17.63
CA VAL A 46 -2.66 -2.40 16.59
C VAL A 46 -2.81 -3.13 15.25
N GLU A 47 -1.85 -3.99 14.92
CA GLU A 47 -1.88 -4.84 13.73
C GLU A 47 -3.14 -5.72 13.70
N GLU A 48 -3.47 -6.39 14.80
CA GLU A 48 -4.67 -7.21 14.95
C GLU A 48 -5.96 -6.42 14.63
N MET A 49 -6.06 -5.19 15.14
CA MET A 49 -7.20 -4.31 14.87
C MET A 49 -7.31 -3.95 13.38
N PHE A 50 -6.19 -3.58 12.73
CA PHE A 50 -6.18 -3.32 11.30
C PHE A 50 -6.58 -4.57 10.51
N ARG A 51 -6.03 -5.75 10.84
CA ARG A 51 -6.37 -7.01 10.17
C ARG A 51 -7.87 -7.31 10.25
N LYS A 52 -8.45 -7.20 11.46
CA LYS A 52 -9.87 -7.47 11.71
C LYS A 52 -10.80 -6.50 10.96
N ASN A 53 -10.48 -5.20 11.00
CA ASN A 53 -11.35 -4.16 10.46
C ASN A 53 -11.22 -4.02 8.94
N PHE A 54 -10.00 -4.13 8.40
CA PHE A 54 -9.73 -4.02 6.96
C PHE A 54 -9.83 -5.37 6.22
N LYS A 55 -10.19 -6.46 6.90
CA LYS A 55 -10.34 -7.81 6.31
C LYS A 55 -9.07 -8.25 5.57
N LEU A 56 -7.92 -8.02 6.22
CA LEU A 56 -6.62 -8.41 5.69
C LEU A 56 -6.42 -9.91 5.82
N ARG A 57 -5.67 -10.50 4.89
CA ARG A 57 -5.35 -11.93 4.97
C ARG A 57 -4.28 -12.15 6.04
N LEU A 58 -4.26 -13.33 6.65
CA LEU A 58 -3.27 -13.67 7.68
C LEU A 58 -1.83 -13.72 7.15
N ASP A 59 -1.67 -14.05 5.87
CA ASP A 59 -0.39 -14.18 5.18
C ASP A 59 0.09 -12.88 4.50
N GLU A 60 -0.64 -11.78 4.67
CA GLU A 60 -0.23 -10.45 4.21
C GLU A 60 0.62 -9.76 5.27
N THR A 61 1.75 -9.20 4.86
CA THR A 61 2.56 -8.31 5.71
C THR A 61 2.06 -6.89 5.56
N ILE A 62 1.70 -6.24 6.67
CA ILE A 62 1.32 -4.83 6.66
C ILE A 62 2.59 -3.99 6.61
N LEU A 63 2.70 -3.11 5.60
CA LEU A 63 3.87 -2.26 5.37
C LEU A 63 3.62 -0.82 5.81
N LEU A 64 2.38 -0.34 5.65
CA LEU A 64 1.93 0.96 6.13
C LEU A 64 0.47 0.86 6.55
N ALA A 65 0.14 1.44 7.70
CA ALA A 65 -1.22 1.53 8.18
C ALA A 65 -1.53 2.94 8.67
N ARG A 66 -2.56 3.57 8.10
CA ARG A 66 -3.04 4.89 8.47
C ARG A 66 -4.51 4.79 8.88
N ASP A 67 -4.81 5.17 10.12
CA ASP A 67 -6.16 5.24 10.67
C ASP A 67 -6.69 6.67 10.67
N THR A 68 -7.79 6.92 9.95
CA THR A 68 -8.40 8.25 9.87
C THR A 68 -9.66 8.40 10.74
N SER A 69 -9.99 7.39 11.55
CA SER A 69 -11.18 7.41 12.41
C SER A 69 -11.05 8.36 13.60
N ILE A 70 -12.18 8.91 14.07
CA ILE A 70 -12.24 10.00 15.06
C ILE A 70 -11.71 9.59 16.46
N TRP A 71 -11.47 8.31 16.72
CA TRP A 71 -10.97 7.80 18.01
C TRP A 71 -9.86 6.77 17.91
N ASN A 72 -9.15 6.73 16.78
CA ASN A 72 -8.11 5.73 16.56
C ASN A 72 -8.65 4.28 16.68
N ASN A 73 -9.86 4.04 16.19
CA ASN A 73 -10.54 2.73 16.25
C ASN A 73 -10.19 1.83 15.07
N ARG A 74 -9.38 2.30 14.12
CA ARG A 74 -8.92 1.58 12.91
C ARG A 74 -10.08 1.11 12.05
N THR A 75 -11.15 1.89 11.96
CA THR A 75 -12.34 1.55 11.17
C THR A 75 -12.42 2.31 9.84
N GLU A 76 -11.48 3.22 9.61
CA GLU A 76 -11.37 4.08 8.43
C GLU A 76 -9.89 4.32 8.17
N GLY A 77 -9.53 4.56 6.92
CA GLY A 77 -8.16 4.89 6.56
C GLY A 77 -7.65 4.02 5.43
N LEU A 78 -6.36 3.70 5.47
CA LEU A 78 -5.65 3.00 4.41
C LEU A 78 -4.62 2.05 4.99
N VAL A 79 -4.54 0.86 4.40
CA VAL A 79 -3.50 -0.13 4.70
C VAL A 79 -2.82 -0.53 3.40
N ILE A 80 -1.49 -0.43 3.37
CA ILE A 80 -0.63 -0.95 2.30
C ILE A 80 -0.04 -2.26 2.82
N THR A 81 -0.26 -3.35 2.10
CA THR A 81 0.38 -4.64 2.36
C THR A 81 1.36 -4.96 1.23
N ASN A 82 2.16 -6.00 1.41
CA ASN A 82 3.01 -6.53 0.34
C ASN A 82 2.24 -7.06 -0.89
N ARG A 83 0.90 -7.18 -0.81
CA ARG A 83 0.06 -7.72 -1.90
C ARG A 83 -0.94 -6.74 -2.49
N ARG A 84 -1.45 -5.80 -1.70
CA ARG A 84 -2.54 -4.91 -2.11
C ARG A 84 -2.63 -3.69 -1.20
N ILE A 85 -3.41 -2.71 -1.65
CA ILE A 85 -3.82 -1.57 -0.83
C ILE A 85 -5.30 -1.78 -0.48
N VAL A 86 -5.65 -1.60 0.80
CA VAL A 86 -7.03 -1.63 1.29
C VAL A 86 -7.38 -0.25 1.81
N TYR A 87 -8.45 0.33 1.29
CA TYR A 87 -8.90 1.68 1.60
C TYR A 87 -10.35 1.64 2.11
N ILE A 88 -10.59 2.30 3.24
CA ILE A 88 -11.92 2.51 3.80
C ILE A 88 -12.12 4.02 3.93
N PRO A 89 -12.98 4.65 3.10
CA PRO A 89 -13.21 6.08 3.15
C PRO A 89 -13.82 6.50 4.49
N LYS A 90 -13.67 7.79 4.79
CA LYS A 90 -14.45 8.41 5.86
C LYS A 90 -15.91 8.48 5.40
N CYS A 91 -16.78 7.69 6.02
CA CYS A 91 -18.22 7.68 5.75
C CYS A 91 -19.00 7.88 7.04
N ILE A 92 -20.04 8.71 6.97
CA ILE A 92 -21.05 8.86 8.03
C ILE A 92 -22.09 7.77 7.79
N GLY A 93 -22.17 6.77 8.69
CA GLY A 93 -23.13 5.65 8.58
C GLY A 93 -22.51 4.27 8.83
N CYS A 94 -23.35 3.24 8.85
CA CYS A 94 -22.98 1.87 9.24
C CYS A 94 -22.43 0.99 8.10
N ASN A 95 -22.67 1.32 6.83
CA ASN A 95 -22.11 0.61 5.68
C ASN A 95 -20.88 1.35 5.13
N LYS A 96 -19.69 0.93 5.57
CA LYS A 96 -18.42 1.42 5.00
C LYS A 96 -17.97 0.48 3.88
N ASN A 97 -17.88 1.02 2.67
CA ASN A 97 -17.30 0.29 1.55
C ASN A 97 -15.81 0.03 1.80
N ILE A 98 -15.35 -1.17 1.49
CA ILE A 98 -13.94 -1.53 1.52
C ILE A 98 -13.46 -1.63 0.07
N TYR A 99 -12.53 -0.76 -0.30
CA TYR A 99 -11.92 -0.75 -1.62
C TYR A 99 -10.60 -1.51 -1.57
N VAL A 100 -10.41 -2.41 -2.53
CA VAL A 100 -9.17 -3.18 -2.67
C VAL A 100 -8.51 -2.81 -3.99
N ILE A 101 -7.27 -2.35 -3.92
CA ILE A 101 -6.44 -2.05 -5.08
C ILE A 101 -5.34 -3.11 -5.14
N ASN A 102 -5.42 -3.98 -6.15
CA ASN A 102 -4.36 -4.95 -6.43
C ASN A 102 -3.28 -4.28 -7.28
N TYR A 103 -2.01 -4.52 -6.94
CA TYR A 103 -0.87 -3.95 -7.65
C TYR A 103 -0.87 -4.28 -9.16
N ALA A 104 -1.09 -5.55 -9.51
CA ALA A 104 -1.17 -5.99 -10.90
C ALA A 104 -2.39 -5.41 -11.67
N GLY A 105 -3.43 -4.97 -10.95
CA GLY A 105 -4.63 -4.39 -11.55
C GLY A 105 -4.56 -2.88 -11.73
N CYS A 106 -3.48 -2.23 -11.28
CA CYS A 106 -3.30 -0.79 -11.39
C CYS A 106 -2.37 -0.47 -12.55
N GLN A 107 -2.89 0.17 -13.60
CA GLN A 107 -2.10 0.54 -14.78
C GLN A 107 -1.18 1.73 -14.51
N GLN A 108 -1.70 2.72 -13.76
CA GLN A 108 -0.97 3.94 -13.46
C GLN A 108 -1.32 4.45 -12.06
N ILE A 109 -0.30 4.99 -11.38
CA ILE A 109 -0.47 5.70 -10.11
C ILE A 109 0.01 7.13 -10.32
N ASN A 110 -0.90 8.09 -10.24
CA ASN A 110 -0.60 9.51 -10.45
C ASN A 110 -0.91 10.30 -9.19
N THR A 111 -0.28 11.46 -9.03
CA THR A 111 -0.54 12.38 -7.92
C THR A 111 -1.06 13.69 -8.47
N ASN A 112 -2.08 14.25 -7.85
CA ASN A 112 -2.52 15.63 -8.09
C ASN A 112 -2.35 16.47 -6.82
N THR A 113 -2.97 17.64 -6.75
CA THR A 113 -2.83 18.55 -5.61
C THR A 113 -3.15 17.88 -4.27
N ASP A 114 -4.25 17.12 -4.16
CA ASP A 114 -4.76 16.64 -2.87
C ASP A 114 -4.98 15.12 -2.80
N SER A 115 -4.76 14.37 -3.88
CA SER A 115 -5.03 12.92 -3.96
C SER A 115 -3.95 12.14 -4.71
N VAL A 116 -3.87 10.85 -4.40
CA VAL A 116 -3.21 9.81 -5.18
C VAL A 116 -4.28 9.08 -5.99
N LEU A 117 -4.10 9.00 -7.30
CA LEU A 117 -5.03 8.43 -8.26
C LEU A 117 -4.55 7.04 -8.69
N PHE A 118 -5.35 6.02 -8.42
CA PHE A 118 -5.09 4.63 -8.82
C PHE A 118 -5.94 4.28 -10.04
N TRP A 119 -5.33 4.31 -11.22
CA TRP A 119 -6.02 4.05 -12.48
C TRP A 119 -6.14 2.55 -12.73
N LYS A 120 -7.36 2.10 -13.02
CA LYS A 120 -7.66 0.71 -13.43
C LYS A 120 -7.56 0.56 -14.95
N ASN A 121 -7.98 1.58 -15.68
CA ASN A 121 -7.89 1.72 -17.13
C ASN A 121 -7.89 3.21 -17.50
N ASN A 122 -7.91 3.56 -18.79
CA ASN A 122 -7.91 4.96 -19.25
C ASN A 122 -9.14 5.78 -18.82
N GLU A 123 -10.20 5.15 -18.32
CA GLU A 123 -11.50 5.79 -18.06
C GLU A 123 -11.88 5.80 -16.57
N SER A 124 -11.24 4.96 -15.75
CA SER A 124 -11.62 4.77 -14.35
C SER A 124 -10.41 4.75 -13.42
N TYR A 125 -10.53 5.55 -12.37
CA TYR A 125 -9.56 5.59 -11.28
C TYR A 125 -10.27 5.67 -9.93
N LEU A 126 -9.57 5.22 -8.89
CA LEU A 126 -9.92 5.48 -7.50
C LEU A 126 -9.02 6.60 -6.99
N ALA A 127 -9.60 7.73 -6.59
CA ALA A 127 -8.88 8.80 -5.91
C ALA A 127 -8.87 8.55 -4.40
N ILE A 128 -7.67 8.50 -3.82
CA ILE A 128 -7.48 8.44 -2.38
C ILE A 128 -6.83 9.75 -1.93
N PRO A 129 -7.45 10.51 -1.01
CA PRO A 129 -6.86 11.75 -0.54
C PRO A 129 -5.48 11.51 0.09
N LYS A 130 -4.51 12.39 -0.16
CA LYS A 130 -3.13 12.26 0.39
C LYS A 130 -3.12 12.15 1.92
N SER A 131 -4.12 12.74 2.58
CA SER A 131 -4.32 12.69 4.03
C SER A 131 -4.57 11.27 4.59
N PHE A 132 -4.94 10.32 3.72
CA PHE A 132 -5.08 8.89 4.05
C PHE A 132 -3.78 8.11 3.95
N PHE A 133 -2.73 8.68 3.35
CA PHE A 133 -1.39 8.10 3.41
C PHE A 133 -0.66 8.64 4.64
N PHE A 134 -0.65 9.96 4.78
CA PHE A 134 0.06 10.65 5.86
C PHE A 134 -0.78 11.79 6.42
N LYS A 135 -0.52 12.20 7.65
CA LYS A 135 -1.26 13.31 8.27
C LYS A 135 -0.80 14.63 7.66
N THR A 136 -1.73 15.40 7.10
CA THR A 136 -1.47 16.75 6.59
C THR A 136 -1.29 17.73 7.76
N ARG A 137 -0.23 17.58 8.58
CA ARG A 137 0.10 18.57 9.61
C ARG A 137 0.97 19.64 8.96
N TRP A 138 0.32 20.72 8.51
CA TRP A 138 0.90 21.81 7.73
C TRP A 138 1.42 21.28 6.38
N LYS A 139 1.12 21.94 5.26
CA LYS A 139 1.68 21.54 3.95
C LYS A 139 3.18 21.87 3.97
N THR A 140 3.97 21.10 4.70
CA THR A 140 5.42 21.20 4.70
C THR A 140 5.96 20.49 3.47
N TYR A 141 7.13 20.92 3.01
CA TYR A 141 7.88 20.30 1.91
C TYR A 141 8.00 18.76 2.08
N ASP A 142 8.04 18.27 3.31
CA ASP A 142 8.18 16.85 3.61
C ASP A 142 6.94 16.02 3.29
N PHE A 143 5.74 16.61 3.30
CA PHE A 143 4.49 15.88 3.06
C PHE A 143 4.37 15.43 1.59
N ASP A 144 4.46 16.35 0.64
CA ASP A 144 4.33 16.01 -0.78
C ASP A 144 5.47 15.10 -1.25
N ARG A 145 6.69 15.32 -0.74
CA ARG A 145 7.82 14.43 -1.00
C ARG A 145 7.57 13.02 -0.44
N SER A 146 7.00 12.88 0.76
CA SER A 146 6.61 11.57 1.31
C SER A 146 5.60 10.86 0.39
N ILE A 147 4.63 11.61 -0.14
CA ILE A 147 3.63 11.10 -1.09
C ILE A 147 4.28 10.65 -2.40
N GLU A 148 5.21 11.42 -2.94
CA GLU A 148 5.96 11.04 -4.14
C GLU A 148 6.76 9.75 -3.90
N GLN A 149 7.48 9.66 -2.78
CA GLN A 149 8.28 8.49 -2.44
C GLN A 149 7.43 7.23 -2.27
N VAL A 150 6.34 7.30 -1.50
CA VAL A 150 5.45 6.13 -1.36
C VAL A 150 4.85 5.74 -2.73
N THR A 151 4.51 6.72 -3.57
CA THR A 151 3.99 6.44 -4.92
C THR A 151 5.04 5.74 -5.81
N ILE A 152 6.32 6.13 -5.73
CA ILE A 152 7.41 5.45 -6.43
C ILE A 152 7.53 3.99 -5.95
N LEU A 153 7.45 3.75 -4.64
CA LEU A 153 7.49 2.39 -4.08
C LEU A 153 6.31 1.55 -4.56
N LEU A 154 5.09 2.10 -4.54
CA LEU A 154 3.91 1.40 -5.04
C LEU A 154 4.01 1.07 -6.52
N LYS A 155 4.61 1.95 -7.34
CA LYS A 155 4.91 1.65 -8.76
C LYS A 155 5.92 0.52 -8.91
N LYS A 156 6.97 0.48 -8.08
CA LYS A 156 7.96 -0.61 -8.09
C LYS A 156 7.34 -1.94 -7.69
N MET A 157 6.52 -1.96 -6.63
CA MET A 157 5.75 -3.13 -6.21
C MET A 157 4.78 -3.60 -7.30
N GLY A 158 4.10 -2.65 -7.97
CA GLY A 158 3.29 -2.87 -9.17
C GLY A 158 4.01 -3.66 -10.26
N LYS A 159 5.20 -3.17 -10.64
CA LYS A 159 6.04 -3.82 -11.66
C LYS A 159 6.49 -5.22 -11.23
N ALA A 160 6.90 -5.39 -9.97
CA ALA A 160 7.29 -6.69 -9.45
C ALA A 160 6.13 -7.70 -9.57
N HIS A 161 4.93 -7.33 -9.13
CA HIS A 161 3.72 -8.16 -9.26
C HIS A 161 3.42 -8.54 -10.72
N LEU A 162 3.53 -7.60 -11.67
CA LEU A 162 3.30 -7.88 -13.09
C LEU A 162 4.33 -8.86 -13.67
N LEU A 163 5.62 -8.66 -13.36
CA LEU A 163 6.69 -9.54 -13.84
C LEU A 163 6.50 -10.98 -13.34
N HIS A 164 6.16 -11.15 -12.07
CA HIS A 164 5.89 -12.48 -11.50
C HIS A 164 4.67 -13.15 -12.14
N ASN A 165 3.57 -12.42 -12.35
CA ASN A 165 2.38 -12.98 -13.00
C ASN A 165 2.68 -13.45 -14.43
N ASN A 166 3.48 -12.68 -15.17
CA ASN A 166 3.89 -13.05 -16.52
C ASN A 166 4.82 -14.29 -16.52
N ALA A 167 5.79 -14.33 -15.60
CA ALA A 167 6.70 -15.47 -15.46
C ALA A 167 5.96 -16.75 -15.08
N ALA A 168 5.04 -16.69 -14.11
CA ALA A 168 4.23 -17.82 -13.69
C ALA A 168 3.31 -18.32 -14.83
N HIS A 169 2.74 -17.40 -15.60
CA HIS A 169 1.93 -17.75 -16.77
C HIS A 169 2.76 -18.44 -17.86
N LEU A 170 3.97 -17.96 -18.13
CA LEU A 170 4.90 -18.59 -19.07
C LEU A 170 5.32 -19.99 -18.59
N ALA A 171 5.69 -20.14 -17.32
CA ALA A 171 6.06 -21.43 -16.74
C ALA A 171 4.91 -22.45 -16.83
N TYR A 172 3.67 -22.01 -16.56
CA TYR A 172 2.48 -22.86 -16.72
C TYR A 172 2.29 -23.34 -18.17
N ILE A 173 2.42 -22.43 -19.14
CA ILE A 173 2.37 -22.78 -20.57
C ILE A 173 3.47 -23.79 -20.90
N THR A 174 4.72 -23.50 -20.55
CA THR A 174 5.87 -24.37 -20.87
C THR A 174 5.70 -25.77 -20.29
N ASN A 175 5.26 -25.90 -19.04
CA ASN A 175 5.03 -27.21 -18.41
C ASN A 175 3.87 -27.96 -19.08
N LYS A 176 2.76 -27.28 -19.40
CA LYS A 176 1.62 -27.90 -20.06
C LYS A 176 1.96 -28.48 -21.44
N TYR A 177 2.89 -27.86 -22.16
CA TYR A 177 3.33 -28.33 -23.49
C TYR A 177 4.57 -29.22 -23.45
N ALA A 178 5.21 -29.40 -22.28
CA ALA A 178 6.31 -30.34 -22.08
C ALA A 178 5.82 -31.75 -21.67
N GLU A 179 4.55 -31.88 -21.28
CA GLU A 179 3.88 -33.16 -20.96
C GLU A 179 3.23 -33.82 -22.20
N VAL A 180 3.57 -33.38 -23.41
CA VAL A 180 3.06 -33.91 -24.70
C VAL A 180 4.16 -34.59 -25.49
#